data_AF-A0A2E2FE98-F1
#
_entry.id   AF-A0A2E2FE98-F1
#
_cell.length_a   1.000
_cell.length_b   1.000
_cell.length_c   1.000
_cell.angle_alpha   90.00
_cell.angle_beta   90.00
_cell.angle_gamma   90.00
#
_symmetry.space_group_name_H-M   'P 1'
#
loop_
_entity.id
_entity.type
_entity.pdbx_description
1 polymer ?
#
loop_
_entity_poly.entity_id
_entity_poly.type
_entity_poly.pdbx_seq_one_letter_code
_entity_poly.pdbx_strand_id
1 'polypeptide(L)'
;MEFLLHNIPNDYSYKKHYLDTHSSKVETLILGSSHAFTGINPELFSSNTFNAGKELQTLDIDSKIFHRYKTKFRNLRTIVLTISYPSLWGSIERIQLRSPDIAKKFHHYYEFELPNKHIADYFLVTSFNSRKNLKKIFSYYLKNNKNTIKCTSLGWMPKLTKKGTNNQDLTLSGKTQTKWHNIPNLHAEGNQKCFQKNKLIIEDILIWAKAHHVNIILITLPAHQSYREHTNPEQFEITVQTANDFASEYENCMYLNFFSDQHFNTEDFFDAGHLNPKGAEKLSRILNNVIESNQP
;
A
#
# COMPACT_ATOMS: atom_id res chain seq x y z
N MET A 1 25.12 4.55 -16.84
CA MET A 1 23.71 4.11 -16.98
C MET A 1 23.01 4.08 -15.64
N GLU A 2 23.54 3.38 -14.64
CA GLU A 2 22.99 3.31 -13.27
C GLU A 2 22.64 4.69 -12.69
N PHE A 3 23.61 5.60 -12.64
CA PHE A 3 23.42 6.97 -12.16
C PHE A 3 22.28 7.72 -12.87
N LEU A 4 22.14 7.56 -14.19
CA LEU A 4 21.07 8.19 -14.95
C LEU A 4 19.71 7.59 -14.60
N LEU A 5 19.62 6.26 -14.43
CA LEU A 5 18.35 5.63 -14.06
C LEU A 5 17.90 6.03 -12.66
N HIS A 6 18.85 6.12 -11.71
CA HIS A 6 18.59 6.49 -10.34
C HIS A 6 18.04 7.93 -10.20
N ASN A 7 18.53 8.84 -11.04
CA ASN A 7 18.12 10.25 -11.03
C ASN A 7 16.84 10.55 -11.81
N ILE A 8 16.17 9.54 -12.39
CA ILE A 8 14.85 9.73 -12.99
C ILE A 8 13.82 9.80 -11.85
N PRO A 9 13.07 10.92 -11.71
CA PRO A 9 12.06 11.07 -10.68
C PRO A 9 11.04 9.93 -10.72
N ASN A 10 10.61 9.47 -9.55
CA ASN A 10 9.60 8.43 -9.45
C ASN A 10 8.88 8.50 -8.10
N ASP A 11 7.76 7.79 -7.98
CA ASP A 11 6.94 7.84 -6.76
C ASP A 11 7.68 7.43 -5.49
N TYR A 12 8.70 6.57 -5.57
CA TYR A 12 9.46 6.11 -4.40
C TYR A 12 10.33 7.25 -3.85
N SER A 13 11.15 7.85 -4.72
CA SER A 13 11.99 8.99 -4.35
C SER A 13 11.15 10.20 -3.95
N TYR A 14 10.00 10.41 -4.61
CA TYR A 14 9.06 11.47 -4.27
C TYR A 14 8.49 11.30 -2.86
N LYS A 15 7.92 10.13 -2.54
CA LYS A 15 7.32 9.86 -1.22
C LYS A 15 8.34 9.91 -0.09
N LYS A 16 9.55 9.39 -0.32
CA LYS A 16 10.66 9.55 0.63
C LYS A 16 10.98 11.03 0.86
N HIS A 17 11.18 11.79 -0.22
CA HIS A 17 11.50 13.22 -0.12
C HIS A 17 10.41 14.01 0.61
N TYR A 18 9.13 13.71 0.34
CA TYR A 18 8.02 14.33 1.06
C TYR A 18 8.11 14.09 2.56
N LEU A 19 8.28 12.84 2.99
CA LEU A 19 8.38 12.51 4.42
C LEU A 19 9.65 13.09 5.05
N ASP A 20 10.79 13.10 4.35
CA ASP A 20 12.02 13.74 4.82
C ASP A 20 11.84 15.22 5.16
N THR A 21 10.96 15.91 4.43
CA THR A 21 10.79 17.38 4.50
C THR A 21 9.52 17.83 5.21
N HIS A 22 8.47 16.99 5.26
CA HIS A 22 7.14 17.37 5.74
C HIS A 22 6.60 16.47 6.86
N SER A 23 7.32 15.43 7.31
CA SER A 23 6.79 14.49 8.33
C SER A 23 6.28 15.18 9.59
N SER A 24 6.90 16.27 10.03
CA SER A 24 6.45 17.01 11.23
C SER A 24 5.06 17.61 11.10
N LYS A 25 4.60 17.89 9.87
CA LYS A 25 3.29 18.47 9.57
C LYS A 25 2.20 17.43 9.31
N VAL A 26 2.55 16.16 9.14
CA VAL A 26 1.57 15.10 8.86
C VAL A 26 0.73 14.82 10.10
N GLU A 27 -0.58 14.93 9.96
CA GLU A 27 -1.58 14.63 10.98
C GLU A 27 -2.22 13.26 10.78
N THR A 28 -2.42 12.86 9.51
CA THR A 28 -2.89 11.52 9.16
C THR A 28 -1.92 10.86 8.18
N LEU A 29 -1.38 9.70 8.54
CA LEU A 29 -0.49 8.91 7.69
C LEU A 29 -1.24 7.69 7.15
N ILE A 30 -1.30 7.52 5.84
CA ILE A 30 -1.85 6.32 5.21
C ILE A 30 -0.70 5.40 4.78
N LEU A 31 -0.71 4.16 5.28
CA LEU A 31 0.25 3.10 4.99
C LEU A 31 -0.45 1.91 4.32
N GLY A 32 0.31 1.19 3.49
CA GLY A 32 -0.17 -0.05 2.88
C GLY A 32 0.08 -0.18 1.38
N SER A 33 -0.57 -1.19 0.81
CA SER A 33 -0.32 -1.69 -0.54
C SER A 33 -0.92 -0.81 -1.64
N SER A 34 -1.04 -1.36 -2.86
CA SER A 34 -1.75 -0.71 -3.96
C SER A 34 -3.20 -0.34 -3.60
N HIS A 35 -3.85 -1.07 -2.69
CA HIS A 35 -5.18 -0.73 -2.19
C HIS A 35 -5.17 0.65 -1.51
N ALA A 36 -4.22 0.92 -0.62
CA ALA A 36 -4.04 2.24 -0.01
C ALA A 36 -3.67 3.29 -1.06
N PHE A 37 -2.68 2.94 -1.89
CA PHE A 37 -2.05 3.85 -2.84
C PHE A 37 -3.04 4.44 -3.86
N THR A 38 -4.04 3.65 -4.28
CA THR A 38 -5.03 4.08 -5.27
C THR A 38 -6.42 4.29 -4.69
N GLY A 39 -6.74 3.67 -3.55
CA GLY A 39 -8.08 3.68 -2.98
C GLY A 39 -8.32 4.80 -1.95
N ILE A 40 -7.28 5.48 -1.45
CA ILE A 40 -7.44 6.54 -0.44
C ILE A 40 -6.79 7.83 -0.95
N ASN A 41 -7.63 8.83 -1.23
CA ASN A 41 -7.23 10.16 -1.67
C ASN A 41 -7.08 11.10 -0.46
N PRO A 42 -5.85 11.48 -0.08
CA PRO A 42 -5.57 12.36 1.06
C PRO A 42 -6.04 13.80 0.86
N GLU A 43 -6.30 14.25 -0.38
CA GLU A 43 -6.79 15.61 -0.67
C GLU A 43 -8.22 15.84 -0.18
N LEU A 44 -8.93 14.77 0.19
CA LEU A 44 -10.31 14.81 0.68
C LEU A 44 -10.42 14.77 2.21
N PHE A 45 -9.28 14.78 2.91
CA PHE A 45 -9.24 14.82 4.36
C PHE A 45 -9.14 16.28 4.83
N SER A 46 -9.79 16.61 5.95
CA SER A 46 -9.65 17.92 6.61
C SER A 46 -8.28 18.09 7.25
N SER A 47 -7.70 17.00 7.75
CA SER A 47 -6.36 16.97 8.35
C SER A 47 -5.24 16.91 7.30
N ASN A 48 -4.04 17.36 7.70
CA ASN A 48 -2.83 17.28 6.88
C ASN A 48 -2.44 15.82 6.62
N THR A 49 -2.97 15.26 5.54
CA THR A 49 -2.91 13.82 5.27
C THR A 49 -1.88 13.52 4.19
N PHE A 50 -1.09 12.47 4.41
CA PHE A 50 -0.17 11.96 3.39
C PHE A 50 -0.35 10.48 3.15
N ASN A 51 -0.45 10.10 1.87
CA ASN A 51 -0.50 8.71 1.44
C ASN A 51 0.92 8.20 1.12
N ALA A 52 1.47 7.39 2.01
CA ALA A 52 2.77 6.74 1.84
C ALA A 52 2.66 5.33 1.22
N GLY A 53 1.45 4.86 0.89
CA GLY A 53 1.23 3.54 0.30
C GLY A 53 1.81 3.39 -1.10
N LYS A 54 2.12 2.15 -1.49
CA LYS A 54 2.71 1.84 -2.80
C LYS A 54 2.36 0.44 -3.31
N GLU A 55 2.51 0.23 -4.61
CA GLU A 55 2.34 -1.08 -5.26
C GLU A 55 3.16 -2.16 -4.55
N LEU A 56 2.49 -3.27 -4.21
CA LEU A 56 3.03 -4.41 -3.48
C LEU A 56 3.69 -4.07 -2.12
N GLN A 57 3.48 -2.88 -1.56
CA GLN A 57 3.99 -2.55 -0.23
C GLN A 57 3.39 -3.50 0.82
N THR A 58 4.26 -4.14 1.59
CA THR A 58 3.95 -5.14 2.62
C THR A 58 4.14 -4.55 4.01
N LEU A 59 3.59 -5.21 5.03
CA LEU A 59 3.63 -4.71 6.41
C LEU A 59 5.06 -4.51 6.94
N ASP A 60 6.01 -5.35 6.55
CA ASP A 60 7.42 -5.15 6.90
C ASP A 60 8.04 -3.90 6.24
N ILE A 61 7.54 -3.48 5.07
CA ILE A 61 7.90 -2.21 4.44
C ILE A 61 7.19 -1.04 5.13
N ASP A 62 5.89 -1.18 5.44
CA ASP A 62 5.14 -0.18 6.22
C ASP A 62 5.84 0.11 7.54
N SER A 63 6.27 -0.92 8.26
CA SER A 63 7.05 -0.81 9.50
C SER A 63 8.37 -0.08 9.29
N LYS A 64 9.14 -0.41 8.24
CA LYS A 64 10.40 0.28 7.93
C LYS A 64 10.19 1.76 7.62
N ILE A 65 9.14 2.10 6.86
CA ILE A 65 8.78 3.50 6.58
C ILE A 65 8.43 4.21 7.89
N PHE A 66 7.51 3.64 8.66
CA PHE A 66 7.07 4.20 9.93
C PHE A 66 8.24 4.45 10.90
N HIS A 67 9.08 3.44 11.13
CA HIS A 67 10.25 3.53 12.01
C HIS A 67 11.25 4.59 11.61
N ARG A 68 11.43 4.83 10.30
CA ARG A 68 12.33 5.86 9.79
C ARG A 68 11.88 7.27 10.18
N TYR A 69 10.57 7.48 10.36
CA TYR A 69 9.98 8.81 10.61
C TYR A 69 9.28 8.94 11.97
N LYS A 70 9.12 7.86 12.76
CA LYS A 70 8.33 7.89 13.99
C LYS A 70 8.73 8.96 15.00
N THR A 71 10.02 9.30 15.09
CA THR A 71 10.52 10.37 15.97
C THR A 71 10.36 11.78 15.39
N LYS A 72 10.02 11.90 14.10
CA LYS A 72 9.85 13.18 13.39
C LYS A 72 8.38 13.58 13.24
N PHE A 73 7.43 12.67 13.47
CA PHE A 73 6.01 12.98 13.49
C PHE A 73 5.66 13.81 14.73
N ARG A 74 5.41 15.12 14.54
CA ARG A 74 5.08 16.04 15.65
C ARG A 74 3.57 16.26 15.80
N ASN A 75 2.83 16.18 14.70
CA ASN A 75 1.40 16.45 14.65
C ASN A 75 0.57 15.20 14.34
N LEU A 76 1.18 14.02 14.25
CA LEU A 76 0.48 12.80 13.86
C LEU A 76 -0.56 12.43 14.90
N ARG A 77 -1.80 12.26 14.46
CA ARG A 77 -2.97 11.88 15.28
C ARG A 77 -3.56 10.56 14.83
N THR A 78 -3.44 10.22 13.55
CA THR A 78 -4.04 9.01 12.98
C THR A 78 -3.09 8.30 12.02
N ILE A 79 -3.01 6.97 12.12
CA ILE A 79 -2.42 6.11 11.09
C ILE A 79 -3.52 5.24 10.51
N VAL A 80 -3.72 5.32 9.20
CA VAL A 80 -4.59 4.41 8.46
C VAL A 80 -3.72 3.32 7.86
N LEU A 81 -3.82 2.08 8.36
CA LEU A 81 -3.03 0.95 7.92
C LEU A 81 -3.93 -0.06 7.18
N THR A 82 -3.70 -0.25 5.89
CA THR A 82 -4.53 -1.20 5.13
C THR A 82 -4.17 -2.65 5.47
N ILE A 83 -5.14 -3.42 5.95
CA ILE A 83 -5.04 -4.86 6.17
C ILE A 83 -5.93 -5.54 5.14
N SER A 84 -5.35 -5.91 4.01
CA SER A 84 -6.07 -6.63 2.96
C SER A 84 -5.88 -8.12 3.11
N TYR A 85 -6.75 -8.89 2.45
CA TYR A 85 -6.70 -10.35 2.39
C TYR A 85 -5.30 -11.00 2.29
N PRO A 86 -4.34 -10.51 1.47
CA PRO A 86 -2.99 -11.08 1.42
C PRO A 86 -1.98 -10.46 2.42
N SER A 87 -2.33 -9.37 3.12
CA SER A 87 -1.38 -8.53 3.87
C SER A 87 -0.60 -9.32 4.92
N LEU A 88 -1.26 -10.20 5.67
CA LEU A 88 -0.62 -10.95 6.77
C LEU A 88 0.40 -11.99 6.30
N TRP A 89 0.44 -12.34 5.01
CA TRP A 89 1.43 -13.25 4.43
C TRP A 89 2.37 -12.57 3.43
N GLY A 90 2.30 -11.25 3.33
CA GLY A 90 3.22 -10.45 2.51
C GLY A 90 4.57 -10.24 3.21
N SER A 91 5.65 -10.20 2.44
CA SER A 91 6.96 -9.76 2.92
C SER A 91 7.81 -9.25 1.75
N ILE A 92 8.79 -8.40 2.05
CA ILE A 92 9.77 -7.95 1.05
C ILE A 92 10.54 -9.12 0.43
N GLU A 93 10.73 -10.21 1.17
CA GLU A 93 11.34 -11.44 0.66
C GLU A 93 10.50 -12.07 -0.47
N ARG A 94 9.18 -12.16 -0.28
CA ARG A 94 8.27 -12.69 -1.31
C ARG A 94 8.19 -11.76 -2.50
N ILE A 95 8.22 -10.44 -2.28
CA ILE A 95 8.30 -9.46 -3.38
C ILE A 95 9.60 -9.66 -4.14
N GLN A 96 10.73 -9.83 -3.46
CA GLN A 96 12.02 -10.03 -4.11
C GLN A 96 12.00 -11.26 -5.03
N LEU A 97 11.39 -12.36 -4.59
CA LEU A 97 11.26 -13.58 -5.39
C LEU A 97 10.29 -13.43 -6.58
N ARG A 98 9.15 -12.78 -6.37
CA ARG A 98 8.05 -12.72 -7.38
C ARG A 98 8.13 -11.49 -8.28
N SER A 99 8.76 -10.41 -7.83
CA SER A 99 8.79 -9.09 -8.44
C SER A 99 10.08 -8.34 -8.04
N PRO A 100 11.26 -8.86 -8.41
CA PRO A 100 12.56 -8.32 -7.99
C PRO A 100 12.74 -6.84 -8.33
N ASP A 101 12.17 -6.37 -9.44
CA ASP A 101 12.25 -4.96 -9.85
C ASP A 101 11.55 -4.00 -8.88
N ILE A 102 10.54 -4.47 -8.15
CA ILE A 102 9.85 -3.68 -7.11
C ILE A 102 10.67 -3.69 -5.82
N ALA A 103 11.17 -4.86 -5.41
CA ALA A 103 12.06 -4.96 -4.25
C ALA A 103 13.31 -4.08 -4.40
N LYS A 104 13.94 -4.09 -5.59
CA LYS A 104 15.06 -3.19 -5.95
C LYS A 104 14.71 -1.72 -5.75
N LYS A 105 13.50 -1.27 -6.09
CA LYS A 105 13.10 0.14 -5.89
C LYS A 105 13.01 0.50 -4.41
N PHE A 106 12.49 -0.40 -3.57
CA PHE A 106 12.53 -0.19 -2.12
C PHE A 106 13.96 -0.14 -1.59
N HIS A 107 14.85 -1.01 -2.09
CA HIS A 107 16.27 -0.95 -1.74
C HIS A 107 16.93 0.38 -2.15
N HIS A 108 16.86 0.74 -3.44
CA HIS A 108 17.56 1.89 -3.97
C HIS A 108 17.02 3.23 -3.48
N TYR A 109 15.70 3.37 -3.34
CA TYR A 109 15.09 4.66 -3.01
C TYR A 109 14.79 4.83 -1.53
N TYR A 110 14.56 3.76 -0.78
CA TYR A 110 14.31 3.81 0.67
C TYR A 110 15.47 3.28 1.52
N GLU A 111 16.54 2.77 0.91
CA GLU A 111 17.71 2.19 1.58
C GLU A 111 17.34 0.98 2.45
N PHE A 112 16.29 0.25 2.08
CA PHE A 112 15.86 -0.92 2.82
C PHE A 112 16.73 -2.13 2.47
N GLU A 113 17.19 -2.84 3.50
CA GLU A 113 17.90 -4.09 3.30
C GLU A 113 16.97 -5.15 2.70
N LEU A 114 17.50 -5.85 1.69
CA LEU A 114 16.86 -7.00 1.07
C LEU A 114 17.31 -8.29 1.76
N PRO A 115 16.38 -9.23 2.04
CA PRO A 115 16.71 -10.49 2.70
C PRO A 115 17.73 -11.33 1.92
N ASN A 116 17.56 -11.45 0.61
CA ASN A 116 18.51 -12.17 -0.25
C ASN A 116 19.50 -11.17 -0.86
N LYS A 117 20.80 -11.40 -0.66
CA LYS A 117 21.87 -10.48 -1.12
C LYS A 117 22.36 -10.84 -2.52
N HIS A 118 21.45 -10.99 -3.48
CA HIS A 118 21.85 -11.20 -4.87
C HIS A 118 22.49 -9.92 -5.41
N ILE A 119 23.71 -10.03 -5.98
CA ILE A 119 24.47 -8.86 -6.43
C ILE A 119 23.71 -7.99 -7.43
N ALA A 120 22.86 -8.59 -8.28
CA ALA A 120 22.03 -7.87 -9.23
C ALA A 120 21.01 -6.92 -8.56
N ASP A 121 20.56 -7.22 -7.35
CA ASP A 121 19.59 -6.40 -6.63
C ASP A 121 20.13 -5.07 -6.12
N TYR A 122 21.45 -4.90 -6.15
CA TYR A 122 22.16 -3.67 -5.83
C TYR A 122 22.40 -2.76 -7.04
N PHE A 123 21.88 -3.15 -8.22
CA PHE A 123 22.03 -2.40 -9.46
C PHE A 123 20.67 -2.26 -10.16
N LEU A 124 20.13 -1.04 -10.20
CA LEU A 124 18.85 -0.72 -10.84
C LEU A 124 18.87 -0.99 -12.33
N VAL A 125 20.04 -0.92 -12.97
CA VAL A 125 20.23 -1.27 -14.37
C VAL A 125 19.88 -2.73 -14.67
N THR A 126 19.87 -3.62 -13.67
CA THR A 126 19.46 -5.01 -13.87
C THR A 126 17.95 -5.21 -13.75
N SER A 127 17.18 -4.16 -13.43
CA SER A 127 15.72 -4.25 -13.37
C SER A 127 15.07 -4.46 -14.73
N PHE A 128 15.74 -4.07 -15.81
CA PHE A 128 15.23 -4.31 -17.16
C PHE A 128 16.39 -4.62 -18.10
N ASN A 129 16.08 -5.20 -19.26
CA ASN A 129 17.09 -5.34 -20.31
C ASN A 129 17.64 -3.96 -20.75
N SER A 130 18.86 -3.97 -21.28
CA SER A 130 19.59 -2.76 -21.68
C SER A 130 18.79 -1.86 -22.62
N ARG A 131 18.04 -2.42 -23.57
CA ARG A 131 17.19 -1.65 -24.49
C ARG A 131 16.08 -0.88 -23.76
N LYS A 132 15.40 -1.49 -22.78
CA LYS A 132 14.36 -0.83 -21.97
C LYS A 132 14.95 0.30 -21.12
N ASN A 133 16.11 0.08 -20.51
CA ASN A 133 16.80 1.10 -19.73
C ASN A 133 17.22 2.30 -20.58
N LEU A 134 17.84 2.04 -21.74
CA LEU A 134 18.23 3.08 -22.69
C LEU A 134 17.02 3.86 -23.20
N LYS A 135 15.90 3.18 -23.51
CA LYS A 135 14.64 3.85 -23.87
C LYS A 135 14.13 4.75 -22.76
N LYS A 136 14.18 4.31 -21.50
CA LYS A 136 13.75 5.10 -20.33
C LYS A 136 14.63 6.34 -20.16
N ILE A 137 15.95 6.19 -20.24
CA ILE A 137 16.92 7.30 -20.18
C ILE A 137 16.69 8.28 -21.33
N PHE A 138 16.61 7.80 -22.57
CA PHE A 138 16.39 8.64 -23.75
C PHE A 138 15.06 9.40 -23.67
N SER A 139 13.98 8.70 -23.29
CA SER A 139 12.67 9.30 -23.09
C SER A 139 12.70 10.47 -22.11
N TYR A 140 13.38 10.30 -20.97
CA TYR A 140 13.42 11.31 -19.93
C TYR A 140 14.36 12.47 -20.27
N TYR A 141 15.64 12.16 -20.54
CA TYR A 141 16.68 13.18 -20.70
C TYR A 141 16.70 13.87 -22.07
N LEU A 142 16.26 13.19 -23.13
CA LEU A 142 16.38 13.70 -24.51
C LEU A 142 15.04 14.05 -25.15
N LYS A 143 13.96 13.34 -24.82
CA LYS A 143 12.60 13.68 -25.30
C LYS A 143 11.81 14.59 -24.36
N ASN A 144 12.42 15.05 -23.26
CA ASN A 144 11.81 15.94 -22.27
C ASN A 144 10.45 15.41 -21.75
N ASN A 145 10.32 14.09 -21.61
CA ASN A 145 9.12 13.50 -21.03
C ASN A 145 9.15 13.71 -19.51
N LYS A 146 8.63 14.86 -19.07
CA LYS A 146 8.87 15.41 -17.72
C LYS A 146 8.15 14.69 -16.57
N ASN A 147 7.11 13.89 -16.84
CA ASN A 147 6.27 13.39 -15.74
C ASN A 147 6.31 11.85 -15.59
N THR A 148 7.31 11.37 -14.87
CA THR A 148 7.47 9.96 -14.47
C THR A 148 6.87 9.65 -13.10
N ILE A 149 6.51 10.68 -12.33
CA ILE A 149 5.77 10.59 -11.08
C ILE A 149 4.28 10.46 -11.44
N LYS A 150 3.63 9.44 -10.89
CA LYS A 150 2.23 9.12 -11.16
C LYS A 150 1.30 9.50 -10.01
N CYS A 151 1.84 9.69 -8.81
CA CYS A 151 1.05 10.12 -7.67
C CYS A 151 0.86 11.65 -7.65
N THR A 152 -0.19 12.10 -6.98
CA THR A 152 -0.42 13.51 -6.64
C THR A 152 0.60 13.99 -5.62
N SER A 153 0.53 15.29 -5.31
CA SER A 153 1.44 15.92 -4.34
C SER A 153 1.36 15.32 -2.94
N LEU A 154 0.20 14.76 -2.58
CA LEU A 154 -0.04 14.09 -1.30
C LEU A 154 0.10 12.56 -1.39
N GLY A 155 0.60 12.04 -2.52
CA GLY A 155 1.03 10.65 -2.66
C GLY A 155 -0.04 9.66 -3.14
N TRP A 156 -1.26 10.10 -3.45
CA TRP A 156 -2.28 9.23 -4.04
C TRP A 156 -2.08 9.02 -5.54
N MET A 157 -2.30 7.82 -6.07
CA MET A 157 -2.25 7.58 -7.52
C MET A 157 -3.65 7.28 -8.08
N PRO A 158 -4.26 8.24 -8.81
CA PRO A 158 -5.54 7.99 -9.44
C PRO A 158 -5.40 6.93 -10.53
N LYS A 159 -6.13 5.82 -10.38
CA LYS A 159 -6.29 4.84 -11.48
C LYS A 159 -7.30 5.36 -12.50
N LEU A 160 -6.85 6.24 -13.39
CA LEU A 160 -7.68 6.76 -14.48
C LEU A 160 -8.17 5.62 -15.37
N THR A 161 -9.41 5.75 -15.86
CA THR A 161 -10.16 4.70 -16.56
C THR A 161 -9.37 3.99 -17.65
N LYS A 162 -9.59 2.67 -17.78
CA LYS A 162 -9.35 1.99 -19.05
C LYS A 162 -10.41 2.46 -20.04
N LYS A 163 -10.01 2.89 -21.25
CA LYS A 163 -10.93 2.92 -22.40
C LYS A 163 -11.50 1.49 -22.55
N GLY A 164 -12.80 1.31 -22.34
CA GLY A 164 -13.49 0.03 -22.58
C GLY A 164 -14.01 -0.65 -21.32
N THR A 165 -15.06 -0.09 -20.71
CA THR A 165 -15.90 -0.78 -19.73
C THR A 165 -16.76 -1.81 -20.44
N ASN A 166 -16.27 -3.04 -20.56
CA ASN A 166 -17.15 -4.21 -20.64
C ASN A 166 -16.87 -5.07 -19.41
N ASN A 167 -17.92 -5.59 -18.79
CA ASN A 167 -17.90 -6.50 -17.63
C ASN A 167 -16.92 -7.69 -17.76
N GLN A 168 -16.36 -7.93 -18.96
CA GLN A 168 -15.30 -8.89 -19.23
C GLN A 168 -13.98 -8.62 -18.48
N ASP A 169 -13.64 -7.37 -18.11
CA ASP A 169 -12.37 -7.09 -17.40
C ASP A 169 -12.47 -7.28 -15.87
N LEU A 170 -13.61 -6.96 -15.24
CA LEU A 170 -13.78 -7.15 -13.79
C LEU A 170 -13.88 -8.63 -13.40
N THR A 171 -14.60 -9.45 -14.16
CA THR A 171 -14.65 -10.90 -13.88
C THR A 171 -13.26 -11.54 -14.03
N LEU A 172 -12.55 -11.22 -15.13
CA LEU A 172 -11.21 -11.77 -15.38
C LEU A 172 -10.17 -11.25 -14.38
N SER A 173 -10.19 -9.96 -14.06
CA SER A 173 -9.26 -9.38 -13.10
C SER A 173 -9.52 -9.89 -11.68
N GLY A 174 -10.76 -10.18 -11.31
CA GLY A 174 -11.12 -10.83 -10.04
C GLY A 174 -10.41 -12.18 -9.89
N LYS A 175 -10.64 -13.08 -10.86
CA LYS A 175 -10.00 -14.41 -10.90
C LYS A 175 -8.48 -14.35 -10.95
N THR A 176 -7.93 -13.40 -11.72
CA THR A 176 -6.48 -13.28 -11.90
C THR A 176 -5.81 -12.75 -10.64
N GLN A 177 -6.35 -11.70 -10.02
CA GLN A 177 -5.76 -11.09 -8.83
C GLN A 177 -5.84 -12.02 -7.62
N THR A 178 -6.97 -12.70 -7.40
CA THR A 178 -7.11 -13.66 -6.29
C THR A 178 -6.14 -14.82 -6.42
N LYS A 179 -5.83 -15.29 -7.64
CA LYS A 179 -4.78 -16.30 -7.84
C LYS A 179 -3.41 -15.85 -7.30
N TRP A 180 -3.08 -14.56 -7.38
CA TRP A 180 -1.85 -14.00 -6.83
C TRP A 180 -1.93 -13.79 -5.31
N HIS A 181 -3.11 -13.43 -4.80
CA HIS A 181 -3.33 -13.08 -3.39
C HIS A 181 -3.65 -14.28 -2.48
N ASN A 182 -4.20 -15.36 -3.04
CA ASN A 182 -4.46 -16.61 -2.32
C ASN A 182 -3.12 -17.25 -1.98
N ILE A 183 -2.92 -17.53 -0.69
CA ILE A 183 -1.71 -18.14 -0.17
C ILE A 183 -1.83 -19.66 -0.31
N PRO A 184 -0.97 -20.32 -1.11
CA PRO A 184 -1.00 -21.76 -1.22
C PRO A 184 -0.52 -22.39 0.10
N ASN A 185 -1.26 -23.39 0.58
CA ASN A 185 -1.01 -24.09 1.85
C ASN A 185 -0.83 -23.11 3.02
N LEU A 186 -1.92 -22.51 3.47
CA LEU A 186 -1.94 -21.48 4.52
C LEU A 186 -1.20 -21.90 5.80
N HIS A 187 -1.24 -23.19 6.11
CA HIS A 187 -0.66 -23.80 7.30
C HIS A 187 0.79 -24.27 7.13
N ALA A 188 1.40 -24.06 5.96
CA ALA A 188 2.83 -24.33 5.77
C ALA A 188 3.66 -23.50 6.75
N GLU A 189 4.72 -24.10 7.30
CA GLU A 189 5.57 -23.48 8.33
C GLU A 189 6.05 -22.06 7.93
N GLY A 190 6.50 -21.87 6.69
CA GLY A 190 6.95 -20.56 6.20
C GLY A 190 5.83 -19.52 6.09
N ASN A 191 4.59 -19.94 5.82
CA ASN A 191 3.43 -19.05 5.80
C ASN A 191 3.01 -18.67 7.23
N GLN A 192 3.03 -19.62 8.16
CA GLN A 192 2.76 -19.37 9.58
C GLN A 192 3.81 -18.44 10.22
N LYS A 193 5.11 -18.65 9.93
CA LYS A 193 6.17 -17.73 10.37
C LYS A 193 5.97 -16.31 9.83
N CYS A 194 5.61 -16.17 8.56
CA CYS A 194 5.33 -14.87 7.95
C CYS A 194 4.13 -14.18 8.59
N PHE A 195 3.05 -14.93 8.84
CA PHE A 195 1.86 -14.47 9.54
C PHE A 195 2.20 -13.93 10.94
N GLN A 196 2.90 -14.72 11.76
CA GLN A 196 3.28 -14.29 13.12
C GLN A 196 4.18 -13.05 13.10
N LYS A 197 5.16 -13.00 12.17
CA LYS A 197 6.01 -11.81 12.00
C LYS A 197 5.20 -10.56 11.67
N ASN A 198 4.21 -10.68 10.79
CA ASN A 198 3.36 -9.55 10.41
C ASN A 198 2.39 -9.13 11.53
N LYS A 199 1.92 -10.06 12.36
CA LYS A 199 1.19 -9.71 13.59
C LYS A 199 2.05 -8.86 14.52
N LEU A 200 3.28 -9.28 14.80
CA LEU A 200 4.21 -8.52 15.65
C LEU A 200 4.54 -7.13 15.09
N ILE A 201 4.59 -7.00 13.76
CA ILE A 201 4.78 -5.71 13.10
C ILE A 201 3.60 -4.76 13.37
N ILE A 202 2.36 -5.25 13.23
CA ILE A 202 1.17 -4.44 13.50
C ILE A 202 1.13 -4.06 14.98
N GLU A 203 1.41 -5.02 15.85
CA GLU A 203 1.45 -4.83 17.31
C GLU A 203 2.46 -3.76 17.73
N ASP A 204 3.66 -3.76 17.16
CA ASP A 204 4.68 -2.74 17.45
C ASP A 204 4.20 -1.31 17.08
N ILE A 205 3.53 -1.16 15.94
CA ILE A 205 2.95 0.13 15.53
C ILE A 205 1.82 0.54 16.50
N LEU A 206 0.97 -0.39 16.90
CA LEU A 206 -0.12 -0.16 17.86
C LEU A 206 0.39 0.29 19.23
N ILE A 207 1.39 -0.40 19.77
CA ILE A 207 2.04 -0.07 21.05
C ILE A 207 2.64 1.33 20.99
N TRP A 208 3.38 1.64 19.93
CA TRP A 208 3.94 2.98 19.76
C TRP A 208 2.83 4.03 19.69
N ALA A 209 1.79 3.78 18.90
CA ALA A 209 0.70 4.72 18.69
C ALA A 209 -0.06 5.01 19.99
N LYS A 210 -0.32 3.98 20.80
CA LYS A 210 -0.94 4.13 22.13
C LYS A 210 -0.10 5.04 23.03
N ALA A 211 1.21 4.80 23.09
CA ALA A 211 2.13 5.61 23.90
C ALA A 211 2.25 7.07 23.45
N HIS A 212 1.84 7.41 22.22
CA HIS A 212 1.91 8.75 21.65
C HIS A 212 0.52 9.36 21.39
N HIS A 213 -0.55 8.74 21.91
CA HIS A 213 -1.94 9.17 21.71
C HIS A 213 -2.33 9.30 20.23
N VAL A 214 -1.84 8.38 19.41
CA VAL A 214 -2.15 8.26 17.98
C VAL A 214 -3.18 7.16 17.78
N ASN A 215 -4.25 7.45 17.06
CA ASN A 215 -5.27 6.49 16.68
C ASN A 215 -4.79 5.63 15.50
N ILE A 216 -5.14 4.34 15.51
CA ILE A 216 -4.92 3.40 14.41
C ILE A 216 -6.26 3.03 13.80
N ILE A 217 -6.37 3.16 12.48
CA ILE A 217 -7.47 2.61 11.70
C ILE A 217 -6.90 1.48 10.86
N LEU A 218 -7.15 0.24 11.28
CA LEU A 218 -6.98 -0.92 10.40
C LEU A 218 -8.13 -0.91 9.38
N ILE A 219 -7.82 -1.07 8.10
CA ILE A 219 -8.86 -1.00 7.06
C ILE A 219 -8.72 -2.07 6.00
N THR A 220 -9.82 -2.78 5.73
CA THR A 220 -10.01 -3.58 4.52
C THR A 220 -10.84 -2.78 3.53
N LEU A 221 -10.29 -2.51 2.35
CA LEU A 221 -10.97 -1.74 1.31
C LEU A 221 -12.07 -2.54 0.61
N PRO A 222 -13.03 -1.86 -0.05
CA PRO A 222 -14.03 -2.52 -0.88
C PRO A 222 -13.39 -3.36 -1.98
N ALA A 223 -14.01 -4.50 -2.27
CA ALA A 223 -13.65 -5.36 -3.39
C ALA A 223 -14.89 -5.64 -4.24
N HIS A 224 -14.72 -5.73 -5.56
CA HIS A 224 -15.81 -6.10 -6.47
C HIS A 224 -16.26 -7.55 -6.22
N GLN A 225 -17.53 -7.87 -6.48
CA GLN A 225 -18.10 -9.20 -6.27
C GLN A 225 -17.24 -10.33 -6.86
N SER A 226 -16.78 -10.15 -8.10
CA SER A 226 -15.93 -11.15 -8.78
C SER A 226 -14.61 -11.45 -8.05
N TYR A 227 -14.04 -10.49 -7.33
CA TYR A 227 -12.85 -10.73 -6.50
C TYR A 227 -13.23 -11.51 -5.23
N ARG A 228 -14.33 -11.11 -4.57
CA ARG A 228 -14.81 -11.77 -3.34
C ARG A 228 -15.10 -13.25 -3.56
N GLU A 229 -15.79 -13.58 -4.66
CA GLU A 229 -16.16 -14.96 -5.00
C GLU A 229 -14.97 -15.90 -5.23
N HIS A 230 -13.79 -15.36 -5.57
CA HIS A 230 -12.57 -16.16 -5.81
C HIS A 230 -11.55 -16.06 -4.66
N THR A 231 -11.86 -15.33 -3.60
CA THR A 231 -11.03 -15.21 -2.40
C THR A 231 -11.11 -16.51 -1.61
N ASN A 232 -9.98 -17.05 -1.12
CA ASN A 232 -10.07 -18.22 -0.24
C ASN A 232 -10.67 -17.78 1.13
N PRO A 233 -11.78 -18.43 1.57
CA PRO A 233 -12.56 -17.96 2.71
C PRO A 233 -11.81 -18.05 4.03
N GLU A 234 -11.06 -19.13 4.27
CA GLU A 234 -10.29 -19.35 5.49
C GLU A 234 -9.24 -18.25 5.70
N GLN A 235 -8.46 -17.92 4.66
CA GLN A 235 -7.48 -16.84 4.74
C GLN A 235 -8.14 -15.47 4.99
N PHE A 236 -9.34 -15.23 4.45
CA PHE A 236 -10.06 -13.98 4.68
C PHE A 236 -10.59 -13.90 6.10
N GLU A 237 -11.17 -14.98 6.61
CA GLU A 237 -11.63 -15.10 7.99
C GLU A 237 -10.49 -14.87 8.98
N ILE A 238 -9.32 -15.50 8.78
CA ILE A 238 -8.13 -15.26 9.62
C ILE A 238 -7.71 -13.78 9.58
N THR A 239 -7.78 -13.14 8.40
CA THR A 239 -7.43 -11.72 8.25
C THR A 239 -8.39 -10.83 9.04
N VAL A 240 -9.68 -11.06 8.90
CA VAL A 240 -10.74 -10.30 9.58
C VAL A 240 -10.66 -10.51 11.10
N GLN A 241 -10.52 -11.76 11.55
CA GLN A 241 -10.40 -12.08 12.96
C GLN A 241 -9.18 -11.41 13.58
N THR A 242 -8.01 -11.50 12.92
CA THR A 242 -6.78 -10.85 13.41
C THR A 242 -6.94 -9.33 13.55
N ALA A 243 -7.62 -8.67 12.60
CA ALA A 243 -7.86 -7.23 12.68
C ALA A 243 -8.87 -6.86 13.78
N ASN A 244 -9.91 -7.68 13.97
CA ASN A 244 -10.87 -7.52 15.06
C ASN A 244 -10.21 -7.72 16.44
N ASP A 245 -9.33 -8.72 16.57
CA ASP A 245 -8.60 -8.99 17.81
C ASP A 245 -7.81 -7.75 18.22
N PHE A 246 -7.03 -7.16 17.29
CA PHE A 246 -6.29 -5.92 17.56
C PHE A 246 -7.21 -4.74 17.93
N ALA A 247 -8.33 -4.55 17.22
CA ALA A 247 -9.27 -3.48 17.54
C ALA A 247 -9.97 -3.68 18.91
N SER A 248 -10.10 -4.92 19.37
CA SER A 248 -10.65 -5.23 20.70
C SER A 248 -9.62 -5.07 21.83
N GLU A 249 -8.36 -5.34 21.54
CA GLU A 249 -7.26 -5.30 22.51
C GLU A 249 -6.70 -3.88 22.71
N TYR A 250 -6.69 -3.05 21.67
CA TYR A 250 -6.11 -1.71 21.69
C TYR A 250 -7.19 -0.63 21.59
N GLU A 251 -7.43 0.12 22.67
CA GLU A 251 -8.48 1.15 22.75
C GLU A 251 -8.35 2.28 21.71
N ASN A 252 -7.13 2.57 21.26
CA ASN A 252 -6.83 3.55 20.21
C ASN A 252 -6.87 2.94 18.80
N CYS A 253 -7.34 1.70 18.65
CA CYS A 253 -7.43 0.99 17.39
C CYS A 253 -8.88 0.69 17.02
N MET A 254 -9.25 0.96 15.77
CA MET A 254 -10.50 0.49 15.19
C MET A 254 -10.23 -0.30 13.92
N TYR A 255 -11.13 -1.22 13.59
CA TYR A 255 -11.12 -1.94 12.33
C TYR A 255 -12.35 -1.61 11.49
N LEU A 256 -12.11 -1.13 10.26
CA LEU A 256 -13.14 -0.84 9.27
C LEU A 256 -13.05 -1.84 8.13
N ASN A 257 -14.10 -2.65 7.94
CA ASN A 257 -14.15 -3.66 6.89
C ASN A 257 -15.17 -3.32 5.81
N PHE A 258 -14.71 -2.78 4.69
CA PHE A 258 -15.55 -2.43 3.55
C PHE A 258 -15.61 -3.52 2.48
N PHE A 259 -15.01 -4.70 2.71
CA PHE A 259 -14.78 -5.70 1.66
C PHE A 259 -16.02 -6.02 0.83
N SER A 260 -17.18 -6.18 1.50
CA SER A 260 -18.49 -6.46 0.90
C SER A 260 -19.51 -5.33 1.13
N ASP A 261 -19.04 -4.10 1.36
CA ASP A 261 -19.90 -2.95 1.64
C ASP A 261 -20.78 -2.59 0.43
N GLN A 262 -22.08 -2.43 0.68
CA GLN A 262 -23.09 -2.23 -0.37
C GLN A 262 -23.15 -0.80 -0.91
N HIS A 263 -22.46 0.16 -0.28
CA HIS A 263 -22.35 1.53 -0.80
C HIS A 263 -21.44 1.60 -2.04
N PHE A 264 -20.67 0.54 -2.34
CA PHE A 264 -19.78 0.45 -3.50
C PHE A 264 -20.39 -0.43 -4.59
N ASN A 265 -20.55 0.14 -5.79
CA ASN A 265 -21.08 -0.55 -6.96
C ASN A 265 -20.00 -0.73 -8.03
N THR A 266 -20.33 -1.43 -9.12
CA THR A 266 -19.39 -1.75 -10.21
C THR A 266 -18.65 -0.51 -10.77
N GLU A 267 -19.29 0.66 -10.79
CA GLU A 267 -18.69 1.89 -11.32
C GLU A 267 -17.65 2.51 -10.38
N ASP A 268 -17.50 2.03 -9.16
CA ASP A 268 -16.50 2.50 -8.20
C ASP A 268 -15.14 1.78 -8.37
N PHE A 269 -15.08 0.75 -9.20
CA PHE A 269 -13.90 -0.10 -9.38
C PHE A 269 -13.16 0.19 -10.68
N PHE A 270 -11.83 0.16 -10.62
CA PHE A 270 -10.95 0.17 -11.80
C PHE A 270 -10.70 -1.26 -12.30
N ASP A 271 -10.43 -2.15 -11.35
CA ASP A 271 -10.36 -3.59 -11.52
C ASP A 271 -11.01 -4.24 -10.30
N ALA A 272 -11.16 -5.56 -10.28
CA ALA A 272 -11.94 -6.20 -9.23
C ALA A 272 -11.40 -6.03 -7.79
N GLY A 273 -10.12 -5.70 -7.63
CA GLY A 273 -9.48 -5.49 -6.33
C GLY A 273 -9.14 -4.02 -6.02
N HIS A 274 -9.31 -3.10 -6.98
CA HIS A 274 -8.91 -1.71 -6.81
C HIS A 274 -10.01 -0.73 -7.20
N LEU A 275 -10.22 0.26 -6.33
CA LEU A 275 -11.09 1.40 -6.63
C LEU A 275 -10.52 2.26 -7.77
N ASN A 276 -11.42 2.86 -8.54
CA ASN A 276 -11.10 3.97 -9.43
C ASN A 276 -11.23 5.31 -8.67
N PRO A 277 -10.99 6.48 -9.30
CA PRO A 277 -11.10 7.77 -8.63
C PRO A 277 -12.46 8.04 -7.96
N LYS A 278 -13.57 7.61 -8.56
CA LYS A 278 -14.92 7.77 -7.99
C LYS A 278 -15.07 6.95 -6.71
N GLY A 279 -14.66 5.69 -6.74
CA GLY A 279 -14.67 4.83 -5.56
C GLY A 279 -13.72 5.32 -4.46
N ALA A 280 -12.52 5.76 -4.85
CA ALA A 280 -11.53 6.30 -3.92
C ALA A 280 -12.02 7.59 -3.24
N GLU A 281 -12.68 8.48 -3.98
CA GLU A 281 -13.32 9.67 -3.41
C GLU A 281 -14.38 9.28 -2.37
N LYS A 282 -15.28 8.36 -2.72
CA LYS A 282 -16.33 7.87 -1.82
C LYS A 282 -15.73 7.32 -0.52
N LEU A 283 -14.76 6.40 -0.62
CA LEU A 283 -14.10 5.82 0.55
C LEU A 283 -13.39 6.88 1.40
N SER A 284 -12.68 7.80 0.76
CA SER A 284 -11.91 8.83 1.47
C SER A 284 -12.80 9.77 2.27
N ARG A 285 -13.99 10.13 1.73
CA ARG A 285 -14.97 10.94 2.47
C ARG A 285 -15.54 10.18 3.67
N ILE A 286 -15.82 8.89 3.53
CA ILE A 286 -16.26 8.04 4.65
C ILE A 286 -15.17 8.03 5.74
N LEU A 287 -13.91 7.79 5.36
CA LEU A 287 -12.80 7.76 6.31
C LEU A 287 -12.56 9.11 6.98
N ASN A 288 -12.62 10.21 6.23
CA ASN A 288 -12.52 11.54 6.82
C ASN A 288 -13.62 11.73 7.87
N ASN A 289 -14.87 11.42 7.55
CA ASN A 289 -15.97 11.57 8.52
C ASN A 289 -15.77 10.71 9.77
N VAL A 290 -15.26 9.48 9.63
CA VAL A 290 -14.94 8.62 10.78
C VAL A 290 -13.83 9.23 11.64
N ILE A 291 -12.77 9.77 11.03
CA ILE A 291 -11.67 10.42 11.77
C ILE A 291 -12.19 11.65 12.50
N GLU A 292 -12.94 12.53 11.83
CA GLU A 292 -13.45 13.77 12.43
C GLU A 292 -14.46 13.51 13.55
N SER A 293 -15.28 12.45 13.44
CA SER A 293 -16.23 12.08 14.49
C SER A 293 -15.57 11.49 15.74
N ASN A 294 -14.30 11.06 15.64
CA ASN A 294 -13.52 10.48 16.72
C ASN A 294 -12.40 11.42 17.21
N GLN A 295 -12.37 12.68 16.76
CA GLN A 295 -11.52 13.69 17.38
C GLN A 295 -12.17 14.15 18.71
N PRO A 296 -11.39 14.27 19.81
CA PRO A 296 -11.89 14.79 21.08
C PRO A 296 -12.29 16.27 21.01
#